data_AF-A0AAV5JH27-F1
#
_entry.id   AF-A0AAV5JH27-F1
#
_cell.length_a   1.000
_cell.length_b   1.000
_cell.length_c   1.000
_cell.angle_alpha   90.00
_cell.angle_beta   90.00
_cell.angle_gamma   90.00
#
_symmetry.space_group_name_H-M   'P 1'
#
loop_
_entity.id
_entity.type
_entity.pdbx_description
1 polymer ?
#
loop_
_entity_poly.entity_id
_entity_poly.type
_entity_poly.pdbx_seq_one_letter_code
_entity_poly.pdbx_strand_id
1 'polypeptide(L)'
;MLFKIGYEFDFTREANAMERIRHFLYENNKKSPVLVPRLIRDFVTRRVLVMEYIDGIPILNLGDELAKRGINPAGKMAAAAKQ
;
A
#
# COMPACT_ATOMS: atom_id res chain seq x y z
N MET A 1 6.52 9.88 23.69
CA MET A 1 6.75 8.52 23.17
C MET A 1 5.54 7.59 23.33
N LEU A 2 4.81 7.61 24.46
CA LEU A 2 3.64 6.73 24.70
C LEU A 2 2.41 6.97 23.81
N PHE A 3 2.22 8.20 23.31
CA PHE A 3 1.08 8.53 22.45
C PHE A 3 1.07 7.78 21.11
N LYS A 4 2.24 7.45 20.55
CA LYS A 4 2.36 6.78 19.24
C LYS A 4 2.01 5.29 19.32
N ILE A 5 2.37 4.65 20.43
CA ILE A 5 2.08 3.25 20.75
C ILE A 5 0.57 3.01 20.72
N GLY A 6 -0.21 3.80 21.46
CA GLY A 6 -1.68 3.65 21.46
C GLY A 6 -2.37 3.90 20.11
N TYR A 7 -1.70 4.56 19.16
CA TYR A 7 -2.19 4.75 17.79
C TYR A 7 -1.95 3.52 16.92
N GLU A 8 -0.83 2.81 17.13
CA GLU A 8 -0.48 1.58 16.40
C GLU A 8 -1.35 0.36 16.81
N PHE A 9 -2.09 0.44 17.92
CA PHE A 9 -2.95 -0.65 18.42
C PHE A 9 -4.45 -0.49 18.15
N ASP A 10 -4.87 0.48 17.32
CA ASP A 10 -6.27 0.63 16.92
C ASP A 10 -6.44 0.63 15.39
N PHE A 11 -6.63 -0.57 14.85
CA PHE A 11 -6.83 -0.77 13.40
C PHE A 11 -8.10 -0.11 12.85
N THR A 12 -9.07 0.29 13.67
CA THR A 12 -10.22 1.06 13.17
C THR A 12 -9.78 2.42 12.65
N ARG A 13 -8.70 2.98 13.21
CA ARG A 13 -8.14 4.27 12.79
C ARG A 13 -7.37 4.13 11.50
N GLU A 14 -6.60 3.06 11.36
CA GLU A 14 -5.90 2.74 10.11
C GLU A 14 -6.89 2.48 8.98
N ALA A 15 -7.96 1.72 9.24
CA ALA A 15 -9.05 1.50 8.30
C ALA A 15 -9.66 2.82 7.79
N ASN A 16 -9.95 3.74 8.70
CA ASN A 16 -10.47 5.07 8.33
C ASN A 16 -9.47 5.88 7.49
N ALA A 17 -8.17 5.79 7.80
CA ALA A 17 -7.14 6.45 7.00
C ALA A 17 -7.03 5.83 5.59
N MET A 18 -7.06 4.50 5.48
CA MET A 18 -7.02 3.79 4.19
C MET A 18 -8.18 4.20 3.29
N GLU A 19 -9.40 4.29 3.82
CA GLU A 19 -10.58 4.71 3.03
C GLU A 19 -10.46 6.15 2.54
N ARG A 20 -9.91 7.06 3.35
CA ARG A 20 -9.65 8.44 2.93
C ARG A 20 -8.61 8.51 1.80
N ILE A 21 -7.52 7.75 1.92
CA ILE A 21 -6.49 7.69 0.88
C ILE A 21 -7.07 7.09 -0.40
N ARG A 22 -7.83 5.99 -0.27
CA ARG A 22 -8.51 5.34 -1.39
C ARG A 22 -9.44 6.31 -2.11
N HIS A 23 -10.32 6.99 -1.38
CA HIS A 23 -11.22 7.99 -1.95
C HIS A 23 -10.47 9.09 -2.69
N PHE A 24 -9.45 9.67 -2.05
CA PHE A 24 -8.62 10.71 -2.66
C PHE A 24 -7.94 10.23 -3.96
N LEU A 25 -7.38 9.03 -3.98
CA LEU A 25 -6.69 8.51 -5.18
C LEU A 25 -7.68 8.14 -6.30
N TYR A 26 -8.84 7.58 -5.97
CA TYR A 26 -9.85 7.21 -6.97
C TYR A 26 -10.58 8.41 -7.57
N GLU A 27 -10.97 9.39 -6.76
CA GLU A 27 -11.68 10.59 -7.24
C GLU A 27 -10.80 11.43 -8.17
N ASN A 28 -9.52 11.54 -7.86
CA ASN A 28 -8.58 12.35 -8.63
C ASN A 28 -7.96 11.59 -9.81
N ASN A 29 -7.98 10.25 -9.81
CA ASN A 29 -7.35 9.44 -10.85
C ASN A 29 -8.01 8.07 -11.07
N LYS A 30 -8.87 7.96 -12.08
CA LYS A 30 -9.46 6.67 -12.51
C LYS A 30 -8.42 5.63 -12.98
N LYS A 31 -7.20 6.07 -13.34
CA LYS A 31 -6.03 5.22 -13.63
C LYS A 31 -4.86 5.58 -12.69
N SER A 32 -5.12 5.57 -11.39
CA SER A 32 -4.07 5.80 -10.39
C SER A 32 -2.96 4.73 -10.52
N PRO A 33 -1.67 5.12 -10.55
CA PRO A 33 -0.55 4.17 -10.53
C PRO A 33 -0.44 3.42 -9.19
N VAL A 34 -1.13 3.91 -8.15
CA VAL A 34 -1.17 3.32 -6.81
C VAL A 34 -2.56 2.73 -6.56
N LEU A 35 -2.61 1.46 -6.16
CA LEU A 35 -3.82 0.76 -5.76
C LEU A 35 -3.88 0.66 -4.23
N VAL A 36 -5.05 0.97 -3.66
CA VAL A 36 -5.35 0.79 -2.23
C VAL A 36 -6.37 -0.33 -2.11
N PRO A 37 -6.12 -1.40 -1.33
CA PRO A 37 -7.03 -2.52 -1.20
C PRO A 37 -8.34 -2.10 -0.54
N ARG A 38 -9.47 -2.71 -0.92
CA ARG A 38 -10.74 -2.47 -0.21
C ARG A 38 -10.73 -3.16 1.15
N LEU A 39 -11.34 -2.50 2.13
CA LEU A 39 -11.56 -3.06 3.46
C LEU A 39 -12.83 -3.92 3.49
N ILE A 40 -12.80 -5.03 4.23
CA ILE A 40 -14.00 -5.78 4.58
C ILE A 40 -14.51 -5.24 5.92
N ARG A 41 -15.27 -4.15 5.86
CA ARG A 41 -15.63 -3.31 7.03
C ARG A 41 -16.23 -4.08 8.19
N ASP A 42 -17.07 -5.07 7.90
CA ASP A 42 -17.74 -5.88 8.93
C ASP A 42 -16.79 -6.76 9.75
N PHE A 43 -15.54 -6.91 9.31
CA PHE A 43 -14.49 -7.71 9.96
C PHE A 43 -13.35 -6.86 10.52
N VAL A 44 -13.48 -5.52 10.49
CA VAL A 44 -12.51 -4.62 11.11
C VAL A 44 -12.87 -4.41 12.58
N THR A 45 -11.91 -4.64 13.45
CA THR A 45 -12.00 -4.33 14.89
C THR A 45 -10.79 -3.50 15.31
N ARG A 46 -10.68 -3.17 16.60
CA ARG A 46 -9.45 -2.53 17.12
C ARG A 46 -8.19 -3.38 16.91
N ARG A 47 -8.33 -4.72 16.86
CA ARG A 47 -7.20 -5.67 16.87
C ARG A 47 -7.07 -6.52 15.61
N VAL A 48 -8.01 -6.39 14.68
CA VAL A 48 -8.02 -7.12 13.41
C VAL A 48 -8.37 -6.17 12.28
N LEU A 49 -7.56 -6.19 11.21
CA LEU A 49 -7.81 -5.49 9.96
C LEU A 49 -7.95 -6.52 8.85
N VAL A 50 -9.04 -6.45 8.08
CA VAL A 50 -9.30 -7.35 6.95
C VAL A 50 -9.49 -6.54 5.69
N MET A 51 -8.76 -6.91 4.64
CA MET A 51 -8.73 -6.21 3.37
C MET A 51 -8.56 -7.18 2.20
N GLU A 52 -8.78 -6.69 0.98
CA GLU A 52 -8.44 -7.41 -0.24
C GLU A 52 -6.97 -7.82 -0.26
N TYR A 53 -6.72 -9.04 -0.71
CA TYR A 53 -5.37 -9.51 -0.99
C TYR A 53 -4.86 -8.84 -2.26
N ILE A 54 -3.63 -8.32 -2.21
CA ILE A 54 -2.91 -7.79 -3.38
C ILE A 54 -1.76 -8.74 -3.67
N ASP A 55 -1.78 -9.33 -4.86
CA ASP A 55 -0.65 -10.07 -5.40
C ASP A 55 0.41 -9.09 -5.91
N GLY A 56 1.66 -9.28 -5.49
CA GLY A 56 2.73 -8.36 -5.83
C GLY A 56 4.06 -8.70 -5.17
N ILE A 57 5.10 -7.97 -5.59
CA ILE A 57 6.44 -8.09 -5.04
C ILE A 57 6.61 -7.02 -3.95
N PRO A 58 6.99 -7.39 -2.71
CA PRO A 58 7.33 -6.41 -1.68
C PRO A 58 8.37 -5.42 -2.22
N ILE A 59 8.15 -4.11 -2.04
CA ILE A 59 9.01 -3.05 -2.61
C ILE A 59 10.48 -3.25 -2.21
N LEU A 60 10.73 -3.79 -1.02
CA LEU A 60 12.08 -4.09 -0.53
C LEU A 60 12.82 -5.13 -1.38
N ASN A 61 12.09 -6.04 -2.04
CA ASN A 61 12.65 -7.08 -2.90
C ASN A 61 12.68 -6.67 -4.38
N LEU A 62 12.25 -5.44 -4.71
CA LEU A 62 12.12 -5.00 -6.08
C LEU A 62 13.47 -5.00 -6.82
N GLY A 63 14.55 -4.61 -6.16
CA GLY A 63 15.90 -4.61 -6.76
C GLY A 63 16.34 -6.01 -7.21
N ASP A 64 16.14 -7.00 -6.33
CA ASP A 64 16.50 -8.40 -6.59
C ASP A 64 15.63 -8.98 -7.70
N GLU A 65 14.32 -8.69 -7.70
CA GLU A 65 13.41 -9.16 -8.74
C GLU A 65 13.67 -8.50 -10.10
N LEU A 66 14.03 -7.22 -10.14
CA LEU A 66 14.46 -6.56 -11.37
C LEU A 66 15.74 -7.19 -11.92
N ALA A 67 16.74 -7.44 -11.06
CA ALA A 67 17.99 -8.08 -11.44
C ALA A 67 17.77 -9.50 -12.00
N LYS A 68 16.94 -10.32 -11.34
CA LYS A 68 16.57 -11.67 -11.84
C LYS A 68 15.90 -11.64 -13.21
N ARG A 69 15.13 -10.59 -13.48
CA ARG A 69 14.45 -10.39 -14.78
C ARG A 69 15.35 -9.74 -15.83
N GLY A 70 16.64 -9.53 -15.53
CA GLY A 70 17.61 -8.90 -16.44
C GLY A 70 17.40 -7.40 -16.61
N ILE A 71 16.58 -6.77 -15.77
CA ILE A 71 16.33 -5.33 -15.80
C ILE A 71 17.33 -4.67 -14.87
N ASN A 72 18.20 -3.82 -15.42
CA ASN A 72 19.13 -3.06 -14.60
C ASN A 72 18.34 -2.10 -13.67
N PRO A 73 18.42 -2.26 -12.33
CA PRO A 73 17.68 -1.42 -11.39
C PRO A 73 18.16 0.04 -11.37
N ALA A 74 19.32 0.34 -11.96
CA ALA A 74 19.82 1.70 -12.21
C ALA A 74 19.63 2.17 -13.67
N GLY A 75 18.98 1.36 -14.52
CA GLY A 75 18.76 1.64 -15.93
C GLY A 75 17.59 2.62 -16.17
N LYS A 76 17.55 3.21 -17.38
CA LYS A 76 16.54 4.22 -17.78
C LYS A 76 15.08 3.78 -17.54
N MET A 77 14.77 2.48 -17.65
CA MET A 77 13.43 1.96 -17.38
C MET A 77 13.05 1.91 -15.89
N ALA A 78 14.00 1.62 -15.00
CA ALA A 78 13.77 1.64 -13.55
C ALA A 78 13.62 3.08 -13.02
N ALA A 79 14.26 4.06 -13.69
CA ALA A 79 14.07 5.48 -13.39
C ALA A 79 12.68 6.00 -13.81
N ALA A 80 12.12 5.51 -14.92
CA ALA A 80 10.79 5.88 -15.40
C ALA A 80 9.65 5.32 -14.53
N ALA A 81 9.84 4.14 -13.91
CA ALA A 81 8.85 3.54 -13.00
C ALA A 81 8.75 4.24 -11.63
N LYS A 82 9.66 5.19 -11.33
CA LYS A 82 9.64 6.00 -10.09
C LYS A 82 8.85 7.32 -10.24
N GLN A 83 8.35 7.65 -11.43
CA GLN A 83 7.64 8.90 -11.74
C GLN A 83 6.13 8.71 -11.74
#